data_AF-A0A1L6HXP6-F1
#
_entry.id   AF-A0A1L6HXP6-F1
#
_cell.length_a   1.000
_cell.length_b   1.000
_cell.length_c   1.000
_cell.angle_alpha   90.00
_cell.angle_beta   90.00
_cell.angle_gamma   90.00
#
_symmetry.space_group_name_H-M   'P 1'
#
loop_
_entity.id
_entity.type
_entity.pdbx_description
1 polymer ?
#
loop_
_entity_poly.entity_id
_entity_poly.type
_entity_poly.pdbx_seq_one_letter_code
_entity_poly.pdbx_strand_id
1 'polypeptide(L)'
;MSNIQLDIEWTEAASRKIEKLMPRGSQDAYLALPPVECLPMEGDVLFLGPQGKQQPFIVAERQYHHEGDADWTIILILDVPQAAH
;
A
#
# COMPACT_ATOMS: atom_id res chain seq x y z
N MET A 1 8.64 -18.54 15.05
CA MET A 1 7.59 -17.59 14.63
C MET A 1 8.10 -16.99 13.34
N SER A 2 7.37 -17.17 12.24
CA SER A 2 7.76 -16.58 10.95
C SER A 2 7.61 -15.06 11.04
N ASN A 3 8.62 -14.29 10.69
CA ASN A 3 8.46 -12.84 10.60
C ASN A 3 7.76 -12.54 9.27
N ILE A 4 6.64 -11.85 9.34
CA ILE A 4 5.95 -11.36 8.14
C ILE A 4 6.22 -9.87 8.04
N GLN A 5 6.92 -9.46 6.99
CA GLN A 5 7.14 -8.06 6.64
C GLN A 5 6.10 -7.63 5.61
N LEU A 6 5.61 -6.40 5.72
CA LEU A 6 4.75 -5.76 4.74
C LEU A 6 5.54 -4.63 4.07
N ASP A 7 5.54 -4.60 2.75
CA ASP A 7 6.10 -3.53 1.95
C ASP A 7 5.06 -2.98 0.96
N ILE A 8 5.25 -1.74 0.53
CA ILE A 8 4.37 -1.06 -0.44
C ILE A 8 5.19 -0.55 -1.59
N GLU A 9 4.82 -1.02 -2.76
CA GLU A 9 5.27 -0.47 -4.03
C GLU A 9 4.15 0.33 -4.68
N TRP A 10 4.54 1.29 -5.51
CA TRP A 10 3.61 2.23 -6.12
C TRP A 10 3.80 2.19 -7.63
N THR A 11 2.71 2.16 -8.38
CA THR A 11 2.77 2.46 -9.81
C THR A 11 3.23 3.90 -10.03
N GLU A 12 3.60 4.25 -11.26
CA GLU A 12 3.97 5.63 -11.59
C GLU A 12 2.82 6.62 -11.32
N ALA A 13 1.58 6.22 -11.62
CA ALA A 13 0.41 7.05 -11.39
C ALA A 13 0.14 7.26 -9.89
N ALA A 14 0.25 6.20 -9.09
CA ALA A 14 0.06 6.28 -7.64
C ALA A 14 1.18 7.07 -6.97
N SER A 15 2.43 6.88 -7.40
CA SER A 15 3.61 7.63 -6.92
C SER A 15 3.38 9.14 -7.07
N ARG A 16 2.99 9.59 -8.28
CA ARG A 16 2.69 11.00 -8.54
C ARG A 16 1.53 11.54 -7.70
N LYS A 17 0.54 10.69 -7.39
CA LYS A 17 -0.63 11.07 -6.58
C LYS A 17 -0.24 11.21 -5.10
N ILE A 18 0.49 10.24 -4.54
CA ILE A 18 0.89 10.29 -3.13
C ILE A 18 1.93 11.39 -2.88
N GLU A 19 2.86 11.64 -3.80
CA GLU A 19 3.80 12.77 -3.71
C GLU A 19 3.08 14.12 -3.67
N LYS A 20 2.03 14.31 -4.47
CA LYS A 20 1.21 15.53 -4.42
C LYS A 20 0.44 15.65 -3.10
N LEU A 21 -0.06 14.52 -2.59
CA LEU A 21 -0.84 14.48 -1.37
C LEU A 21 0.04 14.69 -0.13
N MET A 22 1.30 14.23 -0.19
CA MET A 22 2.26 14.19 0.91
C MET A 22 3.70 14.54 0.44
N PRO A 23 3.95 15.80 0.02
CA PRO A 23 5.20 16.19 -0.67
C PRO A 23 6.46 16.29 0.22
N ARG A 24 6.36 15.93 1.50
CA ARG A 24 7.48 15.86 2.45
C ARG A 24 7.25 14.63 3.29
N GLY A 25 8.24 13.74 3.35
CA GLY A 25 8.17 12.43 4.01
C GLY A 25 7.84 12.48 5.51
N SER A 26 6.63 12.91 5.87
CA SER A 26 6.04 12.62 7.15
C SER A 26 5.87 11.10 7.19
N GLN A 27 6.77 10.42 7.87
CA GLN A 27 6.72 8.96 8.07
C GLN A 27 5.41 8.52 8.75
N ASP A 28 4.64 9.46 9.32
CA ASP A 28 3.28 9.26 9.83
C ASP A 28 2.22 9.04 8.73
N ALA A 29 2.59 9.05 7.45
CA ALA A 29 1.73 8.88 6.28
C ALA A 29 1.13 7.48 6.09
N TYR A 30 1.74 6.45 6.67
CA TYR A 30 1.25 5.07 6.61
C TYR A 30 0.11 4.81 7.59
N LEU A 31 -0.71 5.84 7.84
CA LEU A 31 -1.83 5.77 8.76
C LEU A 31 -2.91 4.83 8.19
N ALA A 32 -3.02 3.70 8.87
CA ALA A 32 -4.04 2.65 8.73
C ALA A 32 -3.82 1.62 7.60
N LEU A 33 -2.59 1.13 7.43
CA LEU A 33 -2.48 -0.23 6.91
C LEU A 33 -3.17 -1.18 7.89
N PRO A 34 -4.09 -2.03 7.42
CA PRO A 34 -4.75 -2.98 8.30
C PRO A 34 -3.70 -3.94 8.88
N PRO A 35 -4.00 -4.57 10.03
CA PRO A 35 -3.16 -5.62 10.60
C PRO A 35 -2.82 -6.69 9.56
N VAL A 36 -1.70 -7.41 9.75
CA VAL A 36 -1.25 -8.46 8.81
C VAL A 36 -2.34 -9.53 8.61
N GLU A 37 -3.16 -9.77 9.61
CA GLU A 37 -4.31 -10.68 9.57
C GLU A 37 -5.45 -10.19 8.65
N CYS A 38 -5.49 -8.89 8.36
CA CYS A 38 -6.51 -8.21 7.56
C CYS A 38 -5.90 -7.56 6.32
N LEU A 39 -4.82 -8.13 5.77
CA LEU A 39 -4.14 -7.52 4.63
C LEU A 39 -5.08 -7.36 3.43
N PRO A 40 -4.95 -6.24 2.69
CA PRO A 40 -5.73 -6.00 1.49
C PRO A 40 -5.41 -7.02 0.40
N MET A 41 -6.42 -7.45 -0.36
CA MET A 41 -6.26 -8.26 -1.56
C MET A 41 -6.20 -7.37 -2.81
N GLU A 42 -5.76 -7.96 -3.92
CA GLU A 42 -5.92 -7.35 -5.24
C GLU A 42 -7.37 -6.91 -5.48
N GLY A 43 -7.55 -5.69 -5.96
CA GLY A 43 -8.84 -5.05 -6.16
C GLY A 43 -9.38 -4.25 -4.96
N ASP A 44 -8.82 -4.44 -3.75
CA ASP A 44 -9.25 -3.68 -2.57
C ASP A 44 -8.81 -2.21 -2.66
N VAL A 45 -9.57 -1.33 -2.01
CA VAL A 45 -9.31 0.11 -2.00
C VAL A 45 -8.82 0.57 -0.64
N LEU A 46 -7.67 1.24 -0.63
CA LEU A 46 -7.06 1.87 0.54
C LEU A 46 -7.20 3.38 0.48
N PHE A 47 -7.57 3.99 1.61
CA PHE A 47 -7.65 5.44 1.76
C PHE A 47 -6.40 5.95 2.45
N LEU A 48 -5.44 6.46 1.67
CA LEU A 48 -4.13 6.88 2.16
C LEU A 48 -3.97 8.39 2.06
N GLY A 49 -3.19 8.98 2.97
CA GLY A 49 -2.94 10.41 3.03
C GLY A 49 -3.11 11.00 4.44
N PRO A 50 -2.96 12.32 4.59
CA PRO A 50 -3.17 13.01 5.85
C PRO A 50 -4.59 12.80 6.38
N GLN A 51 -4.74 12.73 7.70
CA GLN A 51 -6.05 12.57 8.35
C GLN A 51 -7.06 13.61 7.82
N GLY A 52 -8.24 13.14 7.39
CA GLY A 52 -9.29 13.99 6.84
C GLY A 52 -9.07 14.45 5.39
N LYS A 53 -7.98 14.04 4.75
CA LYS A 53 -7.68 14.29 3.32
C LYS A 53 -7.24 13.00 2.59
N GLN A 54 -7.58 11.84 3.14
CA GLN A 54 -7.22 10.57 2.54
C GLN A 54 -7.84 10.44 1.14
N GLN A 55 -7.08 9.89 0.21
CA GLN A 55 -7.52 9.62 -1.15
C GLN A 55 -7.47 8.13 -1.45
N PRO A 56 -8.33 7.64 -2.37
CA PRO A 56 -8.37 6.22 -2.67
C PRO A 56 -7.17 5.80 -3.55
N PHE A 57 -6.62 4.64 -3.22
CA PHE A 57 -5.64 3.86 -3.97
C PHE A 57 -6.19 2.44 -4.08
N ILE A 58 -5.95 1.76 -5.19
CA ILE A 58 -6.37 0.37 -5.39
C ILE A 58 -5.15 -0.54 -5.27
N VAL A 59 -5.31 -1.70 -4.65
CA VAL A 59 -4.29 -2.76 -4.68
C VAL A 59 -4.34 -3.38 -6.07
N ALA A 60 -3.39 -3.01 -6.92
CA ALA A 60 -3.31 -3.51 -8.29
C ALA A 60 -2.76 -4.94 -8.33
N GLU A 61 -1.87 -5.28 -7.40
CA GLU A 61 -1.30 -6.61 -7.28
C GLU A 61 -0.81 -6.84 -5.85
N ARG A 62 -0.85 -8.10 -5.41
CA ARG A 62 -0.26 -8.54 -4.14
C ARG A 62 0.73 -9.66 -4.40
N GLN A 63 1.98 -9.43 -4.04
CA GLN A 63 3.07 -10.39 -4.20
C GLN A 63 3.53 -10.96 -2.87
N TYR A 64 4.06 -12.18 -2.92
CA TYR A 64 4.61 -12.88 -1.78
C TYR A 64 6.06 -13.27 -2.10
N HIS A 65 6.99 -12.71 -1.35
CA HIS A 65 8.40 -13.10 -1.37
C HIS A 65 8.73 -13.91 -0.13
N HIS A 66 9.54 -14.94 -0.31
CA HIS A 66 10.04 -15.78 0.77
C HIS A 66 11.55 -15.93 0.58
N GLU A 67 12.33 -15.40 1.52
CA GLU A 67 13.77 -15.57 1.54
C GLU A 67 14.16 -16.42 2.75
N GLY A 68 14.78 -17.58 2.51
CA GLY A 68 15.28 -18.46 3.57
C GLY A 68 14.19 -19.30 4.25
N ASP A 69 14.40 -19.67 5.51
CA ASP A 69 13.61 -20.70 6.22
C ASP A 69 12.41 -20.17 7.02
N ALA A 70 12.22 -18.85 7.18
CA ALA A 70 11.17 -18.35 8.07
C ALA A 70 10.59 -16.95 7.80
N ASP A 71 11.16 -16.15 6.88
CA ASP A 71 10.74 -14.77 6.70
C ASP A 71 9.95 -14.58 5.39
N TRP A 72 8.74 -14.04 5.52
CA TRP A 72 7.84 -13.77 4.40
C TRP A 72 7.69 -12.26 4.24
N THR A 73 7.86 -11.76 3.02
CA THR A 73 7.57 -10.36 2.68
C THR A 73 6.35 -10.33 1.78
N ILE A 74 5.34 -9.57 2.18
CA ILE A 74 4.16 -9.31 1.37
C ILE A 74 4.33 -7.92 0.79
N ILE A 75 4.27 -7.82 -0.54
CA ILE A 75 4.37 -6.54 -1.25
C ILE A 75 2.99 -6.20 -1.81
N LEU A 76 2.48 -5.04 -1.43
CA LEU A 76 1.26 -4.47 -2.01
C LEU A 76 1.66 -3.45 -3.07
N ILE A 77 1.30 -3.72 -4.32
CA ILE A 77 1.49 -2.78 -5.42
C ILE A 77 0.22 -1.93 -5.51
N LEU A 78 0.35 -0.63 -5.24
CA LEU A 78 -0.77 0.31 -5.24
C LEU A 78 -0.82 1.12 -6.53
N ASP A 79 -2.03 1.24 -7.09
CA ASP A 79 -2.35 2.09 -8.21
C ASP A 79 -3.45 3.12 -7.86
N VAL A 80 -3.77 4.00 -8.80
CA VAL A 80 -4.93 4.89 -8.71
C VAL A 80 -6.17 4.20 -9.24
N PRO A 81 -7.35 4.39 -8.63
CA PRO A 81 -8.60 3.93 -9.22
C PRO A 81 -8.76 4.61 -10.59
N GLN A 82 -8.83 3.82 -11.67
CA GLN A 82 -9.23 4.36 -12.96
C GLN A 82 -10.65 4.88 -12.82
N ALA A 83 -10.89 6.13 -13.24
CA ALA A 83 -12.26 6.59 -13.38
C ALA A 83 -12.93 5.63 -14.38
N ALA A 84 -13.91 4.86 -13.91
CA ALA A 84 -14.79 4.13 -14.81
C ALA A 84 -15.44 5.19 -15.71
N HIS A 85 -14.96 5.27 -16.94
CA HIS A 85 -15.51 6.12 -17.99
C HIS A 85 -16.90 5.65 -18.41
#